data_AF-A0A812RKX5-F1
#
_entry.id   AF-A0A812RKX5-F1
#
_cell.length_a   1.000
_cell.length_b   1.000
_cell.length_c   1.000
_cell.angle_alpha   90.00
_cell.angle_beta   90.00
_cell.angle_gamma   90.00
#
_symmetry.space_group_name_H-M   'P 1'
#
loop_
_entity.id
_entity.type
_entity.pdbx_description
1 polymer ?
#
loop_
_entity_poly.entity_id
_entity_poly.type
_entity_poly.pdbx_seq_one_letter_code
_entity_poly.pdbx_strand_id
1 'polypeptide(L)'
;MLSVGHWAVILLVVAADEDCSLLVVNSTKGHRKYAKDGLCAPEVGDSGTTLWDNVLQFEGTRGATLYSVHFTPQWYAFPPGQPIRKDCVTSTWTSLTFKVGRWSSEDVRDEFMSGADKGSILKSDALKYGDQIPEKLNFAFEGLATFRFRRGAGFVKREVKLRFAQGHIARKAYNWWMGSSPEICHFPGSGGLVCGDLGFFPHIERGEINPNNHKFYVYPRPV
;
A
#
# COMPACT_ATOMS: atom_id res chain seq x y z
N MET A 1 -0.71 -57.79 -12.91
CA MET A 1 0.28 -56.85 -13.48
C MET A 1 -0.23 -55.43 -13.27
N LEU A 2 0.50 -54.67 -12.44
CA LEU A 2 0.68 -53.19 -12.37
C LEU A 2 -0.58 -52.29 -12.37
N SER A 3 -0.74 -51.23 -11.58
CA SER A 3 -0.12 -50.64 -10.39
C SER A 3 -0.88 -49.32 -10.14
N VAL A 4 -1.26 -49.03 -8.90
CA VAL A 4 -1.89 -47.77 -8.47
C VAL A 4 -0.86 -46.62 -8.52
N GLY A 5 -1.29 -45.40 -8.84
CA GLY A 5 -0.44 -44.20 -8.82
C GLY A 5 -1.14 -42.98 -8.21
N HIS A 6 -1.28 -42.99 -6.87
CA HIS A 6 -1.50 -41.79 -6.08
C HIS A 6 -0.25 -40.91 -6.14
N TRP A 7 -0.36 -39.67 -6.61
CA TRP A 7 0.73 -38.69 -6.48
C TRP A 7 0.60 -37.97 -5.14
N ALA A 8 1.23 -38.56 -4.12
CA ALA A 8 1.55 -37.85 -2.88
C ALA A 8 2.73 -36.92 -3.16
N VAL A 9 2.54 -35.62 -2.96
CA VAL A 9 3.64 -34.64 -2.92
C VAL A 9 4.33 -34.81 -1.57
N ILE A 10 5.54 -35.36 -1.59
CA ILE A 10 6.38 -35.54 -0.41
C ILE A 10 7.04 -34.20 -0.07
N LEU A 11 6.66 -33.63 1.07
CA LEU A 11 7.35 -32.50 1.70
C LEU A 11 8.54 -33.05 2.50
N LEU A 12 9.76 -32.89 1.97
CA LEU A 12 11.00 -33.10 2.72
C LEU A 12 11.30 -31.83 3.52
N VAL A 13 11.07 -31.88 4.82
CA VAL A 13 11.60 -30.90 5.78
C VAL A 13 12.98 -31.41 6.20
N VAL A 14 14.04 -30.80 5.70
CA VAL A 14 15.38 -30.97 6.26
C VAL A 14 15.59 -29.81 7.22
N ALA A 15 15.58 -30.12 8.52
CA ALA A 15 16.05 -29.21 9.55
C ALA A 15 17.58 -29.23 9.52
N ALA A 16 18.18 -28.10 9.16
CA ALA A 16 19.56 -27.77 9.48
C ALA A 16 19.58 -26.36 10.06
N ASP A 17 20.24 -26.26 11.20
CA ASP A 17 20.35 -25.14 12.11
C ASP A 17 20.93 -23.89 11.43
N GLU A 18 20.46 -22.72 11.86
CA GLU A 18 20.94 -21.37 11.50
C GLU A 18 20.75 -20.89 10.05
N ASP A 19 19.49 -20.66 9.63
CA ASP A 19 19.11 -19.51 8.77
C ASP A 19 17.58 -19.47 8.58
N CYS A 20 16.88 -18.84 9.52
CA CYS A 20 15.42 -18.61 9.45
C CYS A 20 15.05 -17.48 8.48
N SER A 21 15.49 -17.57 7.22
CA SER A 21 15.23 -16.53 6.22
C SER A 21 14.98 -17.09 4.82
N LEU A 22 14.15 -18.12 4.61
CA LEU A 22 13.56 -18.34 3.28
C LEU A 22 12.39 -19.35 3.24
N LEU A 23 11.33 -19.11 4.00
CA LEU A 23 10.01 -19.57 3.55
C LEU A 23 9.47 -18.53 2.56
N VAL A 24 9.99 -18.59 1.33
CA VAL A 24 9.37 -17.92 0.19
C VAL A 24 8.05 -18.65 -0.05
N VAL A 25 6.99 -18.12 0.55
CA VAL A 25 5.65 -18.39 0.07
C VAL A 25 5.64 -17.85 -1.35
N ASN A 26 5.69 -18.80 -2.29
CA ASN A 26 5.67 -18.58 -3.72
C ASN A 26 4.42 -17.74 -4.05
N SER A 27 4.57 -16.42 -4.21
CA SER A 27 3.49 -15.59 -4.73
C SER A 27 3.21 -16.13 -6.12
N THR A 28 1.98 -16.57 -6.36
CA THR A 28 1.53 -17.19 -7.61
C THR A 28 1.66 -16.30 -8.84
N LYS A 29 2.18 -15.06 -8.71
CA LYS A 29 2.31 -14.09 -9.81
C LYS A 29 3.70 -13.44 -9.97
N GLY A 30 4.72 -13.78 -9.18
CA GLY A 30 6.13 -13.40 -9.46
C GLY A 30 6.49 -11.89 -9.46
N HIS A 31 5.55 -10.98 -9.19
CA HIS A 31 5.79 -9.52 -9.21
C HIS A 31 6.08 -8.91 -7.84
N ARG A 32 5.86 -9.67 -6.75
CA ARG A 32 6.17 -9.26 -5.39
C ARG A 32 7.67 -9.29 -5.11
N LYS A 33 8.20 -8.17 -4.63
CA LYS A 33 9.56 -8.01 -4.13
C LYS A 33 9.53 -7.63 -2.66
N TYR A 34 10.53 -8.05 -1.90
CA TYR A 34 10.62 -7.75 -0.48
C TYR A 34 11.64 -6.63 -0.24
N ALA A 35 11.27 -5.70 0.65
CA ALA A 35 12.15 -4.63 1.07
C ALA A 35 13.01 -5.13 2.23
N LYS A 36 14.29 -4.75 2.21
CA LYS A 36 15.24 -5.05 3.30
C LYS A 36 15.46 -3.78 4.09
N ASP A 37 15.08 -3.79 5.37
CA ASP A 37 15.18 -2.64 6.28
C ASP A 37 14.52 -1.36 5.72
N GLY A 38 13.38 -1.52 5.04
CA GLY A 38 12.65 -0.41 4.40
C GLY A 38 13.24 0.08 3.08
N LEU A 39 14.28 -0.58 2.55
CA LEU A 39 14.92 -0.24 1.28
C LEU A 39 14.52 -1.21 0.18
N CYS A 40 14.31 -0.69 -1.02
CA CYS A 40 14.01 -1.49 -2.21
C CYS A 40 15.29 -1.84 -2.98
N ALA A 41 15.19 -2.87 -3.82
CA ALA A 41 16.21 -3.17 -4.83
C ALA A 41 16.04 -2.16 -5.98
N PRO A 42 17.06 -1.32 -6.28
CA PRO A 42 16.94 -0.30 -7.31
C PRO A 42 16.94 -0.90 -8.72
N GLU A 43 16.11 -0.34 -9.60
CA GLU A 43 16.05 -0.67 -11.04
C GLU A 43 16.04 0.62 -11.86
N VAL A 44 16.83 0.64 -12.93
CA VAL A 44 16.98 1.82 -13.81
C VAL A 44 15.76 2.02 -14.72
N GLY A 45 15.00 0.95 -14.97
CA GLY A 45 13.90 0.93 -15.92
C GLY A 45 14.37 0.78 -17.38
N ASP A 46 13.44 0.38 -18.24
CA ASP A 46 13.65 0.22 -19.68
C ASP A 46 13.61 1.57 -20.40
N SER A 47 14.08 1.58 -21.64
CA SER A 47 14.00 2.77 -22.50
C SER A 47 12.56 3.30 -22.61
N GLY A 48 12.38 4.60 -22.44
CA GLY A 48 11.06 5.25 -22.47
C GLY A 48 10.28 5.20 -21.16
N THR A 49 10.83 4.58 -20.11
CA THR A 49 10.26 4.63 -18.76
C THR A 49 10.82 5.82 -17.98
N THR A 50 10.10 6.27 -16.94
CA THR A 50 10.47 7.46 -16.17
C THR A 50 10.26 7.20 -14.70
N LEU A 51 11.24 7.61 -13.89
CA LEU A 51 11.14 7.61 -12.44
C LEU A 51 10.32 8.82 -11.99
N TRP A 52 9.35 8.59 -11.12
CA TRP A 52 8.48 9.65 -10.59
C TRP A 52 8.54 9.71 -9.07
N ASP A 53 8.39 10.93 -8.55
CA ASP A 53 8.07 11.17 -7.15
C ASP A 53 6.54 11.15 -6.97
N ASN A 54 6.03 10.04 -6.46
CA ASN A 54 4.61 9.83 -6.21
C ASN A 54 4.28 10.23 -4.78
N VAL A 55 3.70 11.41 -4.60
CA VAL A 55 3.44 11.96 -3.26
C VAL A 55 2.03 11.60 -2.81
N LEU A 56 1.93 11.01 -1.62
CA LEU A 56 0.70 10.76 -0.88
C LEU A 56 0.72 11.60 0.41
N GLN A 57 -0.27 12.46 0.59
CA GLN A 57 -0.37 13.37 1.73
C GLN A 57 -1.42 12.88 2.73
N PHE A 58 -1.18 13.18 4.00
CA PHE A 58 -2.13 12.95 5.08
C PHE A 58 -2.41 14.25 5.80
N GLU A 59 -3.65 14.40 6.26
CA GLU A 59 -4.09 15.54 7.04
C GLU A 59 -4.84 15.07 8.29
N GLY A 60 -4.50 15.65 9.44
CA GLY A 60 -5.22 15.39 10.69
C GLY A 60 -6.59 16.06 10.68
N THR A 61 -7.59 15.47 11.33
CA THR A 61 -8.91 16.11 11.50
C THR A 61 -8.89 17.14 12.63
N ARG A 62 -9.94 17.99 12.71
CA ARG A 62 -10.14 18.90 13.85
C ARG A 62 -10.13 18.11 15.16
N GLY A 63 -9.29 18.55 16.11
CA GLY A 63 -9.11 17.89 17.41
C GLY A 63 -7.92 16.91 17.49
N ALA A 64 -7.34 16.50 16.37
CA ALA A 64 -6.15 15.64 16.33
C ALA A 64 -5.18 16.09 15.22
N THR A 65 -4.28 17.02 15.56
CA THR A 65 -3.28 17.53 14.61
C THR A 65 -2.26 16.44 14.30
N LEU A 66 -2.26 15.94 13.07
CA LEU A 66 -1.21 15.05 12.59
C LEU A 66 0.10 15.82 12.48
N TYR A 67 1.16 15.31 13.11
CA TYR A 67 2.49 15.91 13.12
C TYR A 67 3.40 15.26 12.08
N SER A 68 3.40 13.93 12.03
CA SER A 68 4.21 13.21 11.05
C SER A 68 3.64 11.84 10.71
N VAL A 69 3.93 11.37 9.51
CA VAL A 69 3.70 10.00 9.06
C VAL A 69 5.05 9.40 8.68
N HIS A 70 5.30 8.17 9.11
CA HIS A 70 6.42 7.37 8.65
C HIS A 70 5.91 6.05 8.05
N PHE A 71 6.62 5.52 7.06
CA PHE A 71 6.29 4.24 6.46
C PHE A 71 7.55 3.45 6.16
N THR A 72 7.59 2.23 6.66
CA THR A 72 8.67 1.29 6.41
C THR A 72 8.13 0.16 5.52
N PRO A 73 8.48 0.14 4.22
CA PRO A 73 7.99 -0.91 3.33
C PRO A 73 8.56 -2.27 3.74
N GLN A 74 7.73 -3.30 3.61
CA GLN A 74 8.08 -4.71 3.81
C GLN A 74 8.05 -5.48 2.49
N TRP A 75 7.06 -5.20 1.64
CA TRP A 75 7.04 -5.67 0.26
C TRP A 75 6.49 -4.61 -0.68
N TYR A 76 6.81 -4.76 -1.95
CA TYR A 76 6.37 -3.89 -3.03
C TYR A 76 6.18 -4.67 -4.32
N ALA A 77 5.35 -4.15 -5.21
CA ALA A 77 5.11 -4.68 -6.54
C ALA A 77 4.98 -3.50 -7.52
N PHE A 78 5.54 -3.66 -8.69
CA PHE A 78 5.44 -2.74 -9.82
C PHE A 78 5.71 -3.53 -11.11
N PRO A 79 5.28 -3.06 -12.29
CA PRO A 79 5.45 -3.81 -13.52
C PRO A 79 6.94 -3.94 -13.90
N PRO A 80 7.35 -5.06 -14.52
CA PRO A 80 8.71 -5.20 -15.04
C PRO A 80 9.09 -4.04 -15.97
N GLY A 81 10.37 -3.69 -15.98
CA GLY A 81 10.89 -2.61 -16.82
C GLY A 81 10.63 -1.21 -16.26
N GLN A 82 9.89 -1.03 -15.17
CA GLN A 82 9.75 0.29 -14.54
C GLN A 82 10.92 0.59 -13.59
N PRO A 83 11.31 1.87 -13.46
CA PRO A 83 12.36 2.26 -12.54
C PRO A 83 11.86 2.29 -11.08
N ILE A 84 12.78 2.03 -10.15
CA ILE A 84 12.56 2.24 -8.71
C ILE A 84 13.88 2.62 -8.04
N ARG A 85 13.84 3.51 -7.05
CA ARG A 85 15.03 3.87 -6.26
C ARG A 85 15.23 2.95 -5.06
N LYS A 86 16.47 2.87 -4.57
CA LYS A 86 16.80 2.18 -3.32
C LYS A 86 16.02 2.77 -2.13
N ASP A 87 16.00 4.10 -2.04
CA ASP A 87 15.17 4.89 -1.13
C ASP A 87 13.74 5.06 -1.69
N CYS A 88 13.10 3.94 -2.00
CA CYS A 88 11.82 3.86 -2.70
C CYS A 88 10.67 4.54 -1.98
N VAL A 89 10.73 4.65 -0.65
CA VAL A 89 9.76 5.45 0.12
C VAL A 89 10.51 6.37 1.06
N THR A 90 10.16 7.65 1.04
CA THR A 90 10.64 8.64 2.01
C THR A 90 9.48 9.35 2.67
N SER A 91 9.66 9.73 3.93
CA SER A 91 8.65 10.43 4.72
C SER A 91 9.08 11.87 4.96
N THR A 92 8.17 12.82 4.79
CA THR A 92 8.43 14.24 5.05
C THR A 92 7.18 14.85 5.67
N TRP A 93 7.27 15.21 6.95
CA TRP A 93 6.12 15.67 7.74
C TRP A 93 4.95 14.70 7.60
N THR A 94 3.84 15.13 7.01
CA THR A 94 2.63 14.34 6.83
C THR A 94 2.50 13.73 5.43
N SER A 95 3.60 13.67 4.68
CA SER A 95 3.64 13.14 3.31
C SER A 95 4.56 11.94 3.20
N LEU A 96 4.17 10.99 2.33
CA LEU A 96 4.99 9.89 1.86
C LEU A 96 5.28 10.10 0.38
N THR A 97 6.54 9.91 -0.03
CA THR A 97 6.95 9.98 -1.45
C THR A 97 7.45 8.61 -1.89
N PHE A 98 6.79 8.02 -2.88
CA PHE A 98 7.16 6.75 -3.50
C PHE A 98 7.93 7.02 -4.80
N LYS A 99 9.20 6.62 -4.86
CA LYS A 99 10.11 6.89 -5.98
C LYS A 99 10.15 5.70 -6.94
N VAL A 100 9.15 5.64 -7.82
CA VAL A 100 8.86 4.49 -8.68
C VAL A 100 8.15 4.94 -9.97
N GLY A 101 8.26 4.14 -11.03
CA GLY A 101 7.55 4.34 -12.29
C GLY A 101 6.01 4.31 -12.19
N ARG A 102 5.34 4.62 -13.31
CA ARG A 102 3.89 4.85 -13.42
C ARG A 102 3.19 4.04 -14.52
N TRP A 103 3.72 2.88 -14.90
CA TRP A 103 2.97 1.98 -15.79
C TRP A 103 1.97 1.14 -15.02
N SER A 104 0.73 1.12 -15.48
CA SER A 104 -0.34 0.37 -14.84
C SER A 104 -0.34 -1.09 -15.30
N SER A 105 -0.43 -2.04 -14.37
CA SER A 105 -0.61 -3.47 -14.65
C SER A 105 -1.73 -4.08 -13.79
N GLU A 106 -2.39 -5.11 -14.33
CA GLU A 106 -3.35 -5.94 -13.58
C GLU A 106 -2.65 -6.81 -12.54
N ASP A 107 -1.42 -7.27 -12.82
CA ASP A 107 -0.69 -8.13 -11.89
C ASP A 107 -0.33 -7.39 -10.59
N VAL A 108 0.01 -6.11 -10.70
CA VAL A 108 0.27 -5.25 -9.54
C VAL A 108 -1.01 -5.04 -8.73
N ARG A 109 -2.14 -4.91 -9.42
CA ARG A 109 -3.45 -4.86 -8.77
C ARG A 109 -3.74 -6.16 -8.03
N ASP A 110 -3.45 -7.29 -8.63
CA ASP A 110 -3.68 -8.59 -8.00
C ASP A 110 -2.80 -8.82 -6.78
N GLU A 111 -1.54 -8.37 -6.81
CA GLU A 111 -0.66 -8.36 -5.64
C GLU A 111 -1.22 -7.49 -4.50
N PHE A 112 -1.74 -6.29 -4.82
CA PHE A 112 -2.41 -5.44 -3.85
C PHE A 112 -3.67 -6.09 -3.25
N MET A 113 -4.51 -6.71 -4.09
CA MET A 113 -5.74 -7.38 -3.67
C MET A 113 -5.50 -8.78 -3.05
N SER A 114 -4.29 -9.32 -3.12
CA SER A 114 -3.98 -10.65 -2.54
C SER A 114 -4.05 -10.67 -1.01
N GLY A 115 -4.12 -9.51 -0.37
CA GLY A 115 -4.20 -9.37 1.09
C GLY A 115 -5.01 -8.16 1.49
N ALA A 116 -5.97 -7.79 0.65
CA ALA A 116 -7.00 -6.80 0.92
C ALA A 116 -8.23 -7.15 0.07
N ASP A 117 -9.41 -6.66 0.44
CA ASP A 117 -10.63 -6.84 -0.34
C ASP A 117 -11.42 -5.54 -0.45
N LYS A 118 -12.57 -5.60 -1.12
CA LYS A 118 -13.46 -4.44 -1.28
C LYS A 118 -13.87 -3.82 0.06
N GLY A 119 -14.00 -4.63 1.10
CA GLY A 119 -14.38 -4.24 2.45
C GLY A 119 -13.20 -3.80 3.33
N SER A 120 -11.96 -3.85 2.84
CA SER A 120 -10.77 -3.47 3.62
C SER A 120 -9.87 -2.42 2.94
N ILE A 121 -10.36 -1.81 1.86
CA ILE A 121 -9.66 -0.75 1.11
C ILE A 121 -10.47 0.54 1.04
N LEU A 122 -9.75 1.64 0.89
CA LEU A 122 -10.22 2.99 0.64
C LEU A 122 -9.56 3.53 -0.62
N LYS A 123 -10.31 4.31 -1.39
CA LYS A 123 -9.79 5.04 -2.55
C LYS A 123 -9.90 6.54 -2.33
N SER A 124 -9.07 7.31 -3.03
CA SER A 124 -9.16 8.77 -3.01
C SER A 124 -10.48 9.28 -3.63
N ASP A 125 -10.89 10.50 -3.26
CA ASP A 125 -12.19 11.08 -3.68
C ASP A 125 -12.31 11.27 -5.19
N ALA A 126 -11.17 11.35 -5.90
CA ALA A 126 -11.13 11.30 -7.36
C ALA A 126 -12.01 10.17 -7.93
N LEU A 127 -12.17 9.05 -7.22
CA LEU A 127 -12.95 7.89 -7.65
C LEU A 127 -14.35 7.79 -7.04
N LYS A 128 -14.95 8.88 -6.54
CA LYS A 128 -16.26 8.87 -5.86
C LYS A 128 -17.35 8.01 -6.52
N TYR A 129 -17.44 8.01 -7.85
CA TYR A 129 -18.41 7.23 -8.64
C TYR A 129 -17.82 5.99 -9.34
N GLY A 130 -16.55 5.66 -9.12
CA GLY A 130 -15.92 4.46 -9.68
C GLY A 130 -16.10 3.24 -8.78
N ASP A 131 -15.61 2.08 -9.22
CA ASP A 131 -15.51 0.90 -8.38
C ASP A 131 -14.52 1.07 -7.24
N GLN A 132 -14.72 0.30 -6.16
CA GLN A 132 -13.81 0.32 -5.02
C GLN A 132 -12.50 -0.41 -5.34
N ILE A 133 -12.61 -1.47 -6.13
CA ILE A 133 -11.49 -2.31 -6.55
C ILE A 133 -10.80 -1.62 -7.74
N PRO A 134 -9.47 -1.42 -7.71
CA PRO A 134 -8.74 -0.93 -8.87
C PRO A 134 -8.81 -1.94 -10.02
N GLU A 135 -8.85 -1.46 -11.26
CA GLU A 135 -8.68 -2.34 -12.44
C GLU A 135 -7.19 -2.68 -12.64
N LYS A 136 -6.35 -1.63 -12.64
CA LYS A 136 -4.88 -1.69 -12.80
C LYS A 136 -4.21 -0.73 -11.83
N LEU A 137 -2.99 -1.09 -11.40
CA LEU A 137 -2.18 -0.27 -10.50
C LEU A 137 -0.78 -0.07 -11.08
N ASN A 138 -0.23 1.11 -10.82
CA ASN A 138 1.13 1.50 -11.18
C ASN A 138 2.16 0.82 -10.30
N PHE A 139 1.86 0.76 -9.01
CA PHE A 139 2.66 0.12 -7.99
C PHE A 139 1.80 -0.14 -6.76
N ALA A 140 2.26 -1.05 -5.92
CA ALA A 140 1.72 -1.33 -4.60
C ALA A 140 2.85 -1.54 -3.60
N PHE A 141 2.66 -1.08 -2.38
CA PHE A 141 3.56 -1.28 -1.24
C PHE A 141 2.74 -1.74 -0.05
N GLU A 142 3.28 -2.66 0.75
CA GLU A 142 2.81 -2.93 2.10
C GLU A 142 3.93 -2.69 3.09
N GLY A 143 3.59 -2.19 4.27
CA GLY A 143 4.56 -1.96 5.31
C GLY A 143 3.91 -1.50 6.60
N LEU A 144 4.76 -1.17 7.57
CA LEU A 144 4.32 -0.57 8.81
C LEU A 144 4.21 0.94 8.65
N ALA A 145 3.02 1.47 8.84
CA ALA A 145 2.76 2.91 8.86
C ALA A 145 2.67 3.39 10.32
N THR A 146 3.40 4.46 10.62
CA THR A 146 3.45 5.08 11.94
C THR A 146 2.94 6.51 11.86
N PHE A 147 1.85 6.81 12.56
CA PHE A 147 1.24 8.13 12.62
C PHE A 147 1.49 8.75 13.99
N ARG A 148 1.99 9.98 14.00
CA ARG A 148 2.23 10.76 15.22
C ARG A 148 1.30 11.96 15.25
N PHE A 149 0.44 12.01 16.25
CA PHE A 149 -0.50 13.12 16.47
C PHE A 149 -0.05 13.97 17.65
N ARG A 150 -0.25 15.28 17.56
CA ARG A 150 -0.10 16.19 18.68
C ARG A 150 -1.39 16.17 19.52
N ARG A 151 -1.25 16.04 20.83
CA ARG A 151 -2.35 16.07 21.80
C ARG A 151 -1.95 16.92 23.00
N GLY A 152 -2.47 18.16 23.06
CA GLY A 152 -2.01 19.16 24.03
C GLY A 152 -0.52 19.46 23.86
N ALA A 153 0.24 19.34 24.96
CA ALA A 153 1.70 19.46 24.95
C ALA A 153 2.44 18.18 24.53
N GLY A 154 1.76 17.04 24.46
CA GLY A 154 2.35 15.73 24.19
C GLY A 154 2.07 15.20 22.77
N PHE A 155 2.52 13.96 22.55
CA PHE A 155 2.29 13.22 21.31
C PHE A 155 1.69 11.85 21.57
N VAL A 156 0.84 11.42 20.63
CA VAL A 156 0.29 10.07 20.59
C VAL A 156 0.77 9.40 19.31
N LYS A 157 1.34 8.19 19.46
CA LYS A 157 1.78 7.35 18.36
C LYS A 157 0.74 6.25 18.10
N ARG A 158 0.48 5.98 16.82
CA ARG A 158 -0.34 4.87 16.34
C ARG A 158 0.36 4.17 15.19
N GLU A 159 0.31 2.86 15.18
CA GLU A 159 0.96 2.03 14.18
C GLU A 159 -0.04 1.05 13.58
N VAL A 160 0.08 0.82 12.28
CA VAL A 160 -0.82 -0.07 11.56
C VAL A 160 -0.11 -0.58 10.31
N LYS A 161 -0.28 -1.86 10.00
CA LYS A 161 0.16 -2.40 8.71
C LYS A 161 -0.81 -1.90 7.64
N LEU A 162 -0.29 -1.20 6.64
CA LEU A 162 -1.06 -0.67 5.52
C LEU A 162 -0.44 -1.04 4.19
N ARG A 163 -1.31 -1.17 3.21
CA ARG A 163 -1.03 -1.24 1.79
C ARG A 163 -1.33 0.12 1.17
N PHE A 164 -0.42 0.65 0.38
CA PHE A 164 -0.62 1.84 -0.44
C PHE A 164 -0.41 1.48 -1.90
N ALA A 165 -1.30 1.97 -2.76
CA ALA A 165 -1.18 1.77 -4.19
C ALA A 165 -1.63 3.01 -4.94
N GLN A 166 -1.02 3.22 -6.11
CA GLN A 166 -1.44 4.25 -7.04
C GLN A 166 -1.86 3.59 -8.34
N GLY A 167 -2.91 4.09 -8.97
CA GLY A 167 -3.29 3.73 -10.33
C GLY A 167 -3.29 4.94 -11.26
N HIS A 168 -3.80 4.72 -12.46
CA HIS A 168 -4.00 5.79 -13.42
C HIS A 168 -5.29 5.54 -14.20
N ILE A 169 -6.34 6.29 -13.89
CA ILE A 169 -7.60 6.29 -14.65
C ILE A 169 -7.64 7.56 -15.48
N ALA A 170 -7.85 7.44 -16.80
CA ALA A 170 -7.63 8.51 -17.79
C ALA A 170 -8.22 9.90 -17.43
N ARG A 171 -9.43 9.96 -16.84
CA ARG A 171 -10.08 11.23 -16.46
C ARG A 171 -9.78 11.68 -15.02
N LYS A 172 -9.11 10.84 -14.23
CA LYS A 172 -8.92 10.90 -12.77
C LYS A 172 -7.52 10.40 -12.43
N ALA A 173 -6.53 11.05 -13.05
CA ALA A 173 -5.14 10.59 -13.06
C ALA A 173 -4.56 10.43 -11.64
N TYR A 174 -3.69 9.43 -11.45
CA TYR A 174 -2.90 9.23 -10.22
C TYR A 174 -3.74 9.08 -8.95
N ASN A 175 -4.86 8.39 -9.08
CA ASN A 175 -5.73 7.98 -8.00
C ASN A 175 -5.01 7.00 -7.05
N TRP A 176 -5.36 7.10 -5.76
CA TRP A 176 -4.71 6.33 -4.70
C TRP A 176 -5.68 5.38 -4.02
N TRP A 177 -5.13 4.27 -3.58
CA TRP A 177 -5.76 3.32 -2.69
C TRP A 177 -4.91 3.15 -1.44
N MET A 178 -5.60 2.92 -0.34
CA MET A 178 -5.01 2.48 0.90
C MET A 178 -5.86 1.39 1.52
N GLY A 179 -5.26 0.47 2.24
CA GLY A 179 -6.02 -0.62 2.86
C GLY A 179 -5.13 -1.54 3.65
N SER A 180 -5.67 -2.67 4.07
CA SER A 180 -4.89 -3.78 4.63
C SER A 180 -5.73 -5.06 4.55
N SER A 181 -5.29 -6.10 5.23
CA SER A 181 -6.09 -7.31 5.34
C SER A 181 -7.41 -7.04 6.10
N PRO A 182 -8.48 -7.80 5.81
CA PRO A 182 -9.78 -7.60 6.45
C PRO A 182 -9.77 -7.75 7.98
N GLU A 183 -8.77 -8.42 8.54
CA GLU A 183 -8.56 -8.56 9.99
C GLU A 183 -7.98 -7.28 10.63
N ILE A 184 -7.33 -6.43 9.82
CA ILE A 184 -6.69 -5.18 10.27
C ILE A 184 -7.56 -3.98 9.94
N CYS A 185 -8.10 -3.94 8.72
CA CYS A 185 -8.87 -2.83 8.20
C CYS A 185 -10.28 -3.26 7.79
N HIS A 186 -11.26 -2.41 8.11
CA HIS A 186 -12.65 -2.58 7.71
C HIS A 186 -13.23 -1.25 7.21
N PHE A 187 -13.97 -1.31 6.10
CA PHE A 187 -14.69 -0.22 5.47
C PHE A 187 -16.19 -0.34 5.82
N PRO A 188 -16.68 0.37 6.85
CA PRO A 188 -18.06 0.27 7.32
C PRO A 188 -19.12 0.87 6.38
N GLY A 189 -18.78 1.22 5.14
CA GLY A 189 -19.71 1.80 4.16
C GLY A 189 -19.99 3.30 4.34
N SER A 190 -19.63 3.89 5.49
CA SER A 190 -19.83 5.33 5.80
C SER A 190 -18.79 6.26 5.14
N GLY A 191 -18.12 5.82 4.07
CA GLY A 191 -17.15 6.62 3.33
C GLY A 191 -15.74 6.70 3.94
N GLY A 192 -15.46 5.95 5.01
CA GLY A 192 -14.15 5.92 5.66
C GLY A 192 -13.64 4.51 5.91
N LEU A 193 -12.34 4.38 6.12
CA LEU A 193 -11.66 3.14 6.45
C LEU A 193 -11.21 3.17 7.89
N VAL A 194 -11.47 2.10 8.62
CA VAL A 194 -11.05 1.93 10.01
C VAL A 194 -9.98 0.86 10.03
N CYS A 195 -8.81 1.17 10.59
CA CYS A 195 -7.74 0.21 10.77
C CYS A 195 -7.20 0.28 12.20
N GLY A 196 -7.60 -0.65 13.05
CA GLY A 196 -7.36 -0.59 14.49
C GLY A 196 -7.82 0.73 15.12
N ASP A 197 -6.87 1.41 15.76
CA ASP A 197 -7.06 2.70 16.45
C ASP A 197 -7.03 3.92 15.49
N LEU A 198 -7.00 3.70 14.18
CA LEU A 198 -6.98 4.77 13.19
C LEU A 198 -8.22 4.75 12.31
N GLY A 199 -8.73 5.93 12.00
CA GLY A 199 -9.72 6.12 10.97
C GLY A 199 -9.18 7.00 9.84
N PHE A 200 -9.62 6.71 8.62
CA PHE A 200 -9.22 7.40 7.41
C PHE A 200 -10.44 7.78 6.59
N PHE A 201 -10.38 8.95 5.94
CA PHE A 201 -11.39 9.36 4.97
C PHE A 201 -10.71 9.92 3.72
N PRO A 202 -11.32 9.79 2.53
CA PRO A 202 -10.89 10.53 1.36
C PRO A 202 -10.91 12.02 1.68
N HIS A 203 -9.86 12.75 1.31
CA HIS A 203 -9.93 14.20 1.40
C HIS A 203 -10.94 14.72 0.39
N ILE A 204 -11.93 15.50 0.83
CA ILE A 204 -12.92 16.12 -0.04
C ILE A 204 -12.57 17.60 -0.12
N GLU A 205 -12.04 18.04 -1.27
CA GLU A 205 -11.97 19.48 -1.56
C GLU A 205 -13.39 19.98 -1.79
N ARG A 206 -13.83 21.00 -1.04
CA ARG A 206 -15.12 21.65 -1.29
C ARG A 206 -15.01 22.41 -2.62
N GLY A 207 -15.39 21.79 -3.74
CA GLY A 207 -15.26 22.36 -5.07
C GLY A 207 -15.21 21.30 -6.17
N GLU A 208 -14.65 21.65 -7.33
CA GLU A 208 -14.39 20.70 -8.42
C GLU A 208 -13.50 19.55 -7.93
N ILE A 209 -13.79 18.33 -8.39
CA ILE A 209 -12.98 17.15 -8.12
C ILE A 209 -11.60 17.40 -8.72
N ASN A 210 -10.61 17.66 -7.87
CA ASN A 210 -9.22 17.71 -8.30
C ASN A 210 -8.76 16.26 -8.59
N PRO A 211 -8.51 15.90 -9.87
CA PRO A 211 -8.10 14.54 -10.21
C PRO A 211 -6.78 14.16 -9.55
N ASN A 212 -5.97 15.15 -9.15
CA ASN A 212 -4.68 14.95 -8.47
C ASN A 212 -4.78 15.05 -6.95
N ASN A 213 -5.96 14.82 -6.37
CA ASN A 213 -6.11 14.81 -4.92
C ASN A 213 -5.48 13.54 -4.32
N HIS A 214 -4.20 13.64 -3.98
CA HIS A 214 -3.39 12.59 -3.37
C HIS A 214 -3.41 12.68 -1.86
N LYS A 215 -4.57 12.98 -1.26
CA LYS A 215 -4.66 13.24 0.17
C LYS A 215 -5.75 12.40 0.86
N PHE A 216 -5.43 11.91 2.05
CA PHE A 216 -6.39 11.30 2.97
C PHE A 216 -6.43 12.06 4.29
N TYR A 217 -7.61 12.18 4.87
CA TYR A 217 -7.73 12.54 6.28
C TYR A 217 -7.41 11.31 7.14
N VAL A 218 -6.78 11.54 8.28
CA VAL A 218 -6.49 10.52 9.29
C VAL A 218 -6.74 11.06 10.70
N TYR A 219 -7.27 10.22 11.58
CA TYR A 219 -7.49 10.56 12.98
C TYR A 219 -7.31 9.35 13.91
N PRO A 220 -6.84 9.56 15.14
CA PRO A 220 -6.86 8.53 16.16
C PRO A 220 -8.29 8.31 16.65
N ARG A 221 -8.73 7.06 16.72
CA ARG A 221 -10.02 6.68 17.30
C ARG A 221 -9.91 6.68 18.83
N PRO A 222 -10.96 7.05 19.57
CA PRO A 222 -11.03 6.82 21.01
C PRO A 222 -10.95 5.30 21.27
N VAL A 223 -10.13 4.93 22.26
CA VAL A 223 -10.09 3.56 22.81
C VAL A 223 -11.14 3.45 23.89
#